data_AF-A0A7G1I352-F1
#
_entry.id   AF-A0A7G1I352-F1
#
_cell.length_a   1.000
_cell.length_b   1.000
_cell.length_c   1.000
_cell.angle_alpha   90.00
_cell.angle_beta   90.00
_cell.angle_gamma   90.00
#
_symmetry.space_group_name_H-M   'P 1'
#
loop_
_entity.id
_entity.type
_entity.pdbx_description
1 polymer ?
#
loop_
_entity_poly.entity_id
_entity_poly.type
_entity_poly.pdbx_seq_one_letter_code
_entity_poly.pdbx_strand_id
1 'polypeptide(L)'
;MSCKIINPNAPVGNQDSWIGEINGTLSGMTMTGTQTIRVEGHYDGSPGCFYTEEASGPATYVFNSDGTVAMRNGPLQWQHTDYGSCSNSSSQTSAQTEGTAQWSPLG
;
A
#
# COMPACT_ATOMS: atom_id res chain seq x y z
N MET A 1 0.99 -9.01 15.28
CA MET A 1 0.97 -7.53 15.41
C MET A 1 0.47 -6.95 14.10
N SER A 2 -0.30 -5.87 14.12
CA SER A 2 -0.81 -5.19 12.92
C SER A 2 -0.29 -3.76 12.92
N CYS A 3 0.23 -3.29 11.80
CA CYS A 3 0.66 -1.91 11.61
C CYS A 3 -0.05 -1.33 10.39
N LYS A 4 -0.57 -0.11 10.55
CA LYS A 4 -1.29 0.62 9.51
C LYS A 4 -0.51 1.87 9.14
N ILE A 5 -0.26 2.02 7.84
CA ILE A 5 0.36 3.20 7.24
C ILE A 5 -0.70 3.89 6.40
N ILE A 6 -1.02 5.11 6.78
CA ILE A 6 -1.87 6.01 6.00
C ILE A 6 -0.92 7.00 5.34
N ASN A 7 -1.01 7.16 4.01
CA ASN A 7 -0.29 8.23 3.35
C ASN A 7 -1.19 9.48 3.38
N PRO A 8 -0.88 10.50 4.22
CA PRO A 8 -1.71 11.69 4.34
C PRO A 8 -1.61 12.61 3.11
N ASN A 9 -0.70 12.32 2.17
CA ASN A 9 -0.46 13.13 0.97
C ASN A 9 -1.16 12.56 -0.29
N ALA A 10 -2.15 11.66 -0.13
CA ALA A 10 -3.09 11.40 -1.22
C ALA A 10 -4.02 12.63 -1.38
N PRO A 11 -4.26 13.12 -2.61
CA PRO A 11 -4.02 12.46 -3.89
C PRO A 11 -2.72 12.90 -4.60
N VAL A 12 -1.98 11.92 -5.16
CA VAL A 12 -1.07 12.18 -6.29
C VAL A 12 -1.88 11.92 -7.56
N GLY A 13 -2.34 12.97 -8.23
CA GLY A 13 -3.21 12.87 -9.41
C GLY A 13 -4.62 12.37 -9.08
N ASN A 14 -5.06 11.32 -9.76
CA ASN A 14 -6.42 10.76 -9.77
C ASN A 14 -6.80 9.92 -8.54
N GLN A 15 -6.01 9.99 -7.46
CA GLN A 15 -6.03 8.99 -6.39
C GLN A 15 -6.64 9.51 -5.09
N ASP A 16 -7.94 9.34 -4.88
CA ASP A 16 -8.67 9.83 -3.71
C ASP A 16 -8.16 9.30 -2.35
N SER A 17 -7.71 8.04 -2.29
CA SER A 17 -7.18 7.48 -1.04
C SER A 17 -6.07 6.45 -1.24
N TRP A 18 -5.22 6.31 -0.21
CA TRP A 18 -4.21 5.26 -0.12
C TRP A 18 -4.15 4.72 1.31
N ILE A 19 -4.27 3.40 1.45
CA ILE A 19 -4.08 2.71 2.73
C ILE A 19 -3.14 1.52 2.51
N GLY A 20 -2.08 1.44 3.30
CA GLY A 20 -1.21 0.27 3.37
C GLY A 20 -1.24 -0.32 4.78
N GLU A 21 -1.40 -1.62 4.90
CA GLU A 21 -1.39 -2.33 6.18
C GLU A 21 -0.43 -3.51 6.09
N ILE A 22 0.31 -3.79 7.16
CA ILE A 22 1.10 -5.01 7.29
C ILE A 22 0.62 -5.81 8.50
N ASN A 23 0.31 -7.08 8.25
CA ASN A 23 -0.07 -8.05 9.26
C ASN A 23 1.01 -9.11 9.35
N GLY A 24 1.61 -9.25 10.53
CA GLY A 24 2.75 -10.14 10.69
C GLY A 24 3.25 -10.31 12.12
N THR A 25 4.43 -10.90 12.21
CA THR A 25 5.15 -11.14 13.46
C THR A 25 6.24 -10.09 13.62
N LEU A 26 6.28 -9.45 14.78
CA LEU A 26 7.38 -8.57 15.18
C LEU A 26 8.37 -9.39 16.03
N SER A 27 9.63 -9.43 15.63
CA SER A 27 10.74 -10.01 16.38
C SER A 27 11.86 -9.00 16.50
N GLY A 28 12.14 -8.53 17.72
CA GLY A 28 12.99 -7.37 17.93
C GLY A 28 12.46 -6.14 17.20
N MET A 29 13.26 -5.57 16.31
CA MET A 29 12.87 -4.43 15.46
C MET A 29 12.52 -4.83 14.01
N THR A 30 12.26 -6.11 13.75
CA THR A 30 11.91 -6.61 12.40
C THR A 30 10.48 -7.14 12.39
N MET A 31 9.64 -6.59 11.52
CA MET A 31 8.30 -7.10 11.25
C MET A 31 8.28 -7.80 9.90
N THR A 32 7.88 -9.07 9.90
CA THR A 32 7.71 -9.87 8.68
C THR A 32 6.29 -10.37 8.60
N GLY A 33 5.68 -10.26 7.42
CA GLY A 33 4.30 -10.68 7.23
C GLY A 33 3.79 -10.42 5.83
N THR A 34 2.50 -10.14 5.73
CA THR A 34 1.82 -9.81 4.47
C THR A 34 1.41 -8.35 4.51
N GLN A 35 1.79 -7.60 3.48
CA GLN A 35 1.28 -6.26 3.22
C GLN A 35 0.02 -6.35 2.38
N THR A 36 -0.96 -5.53 2.71
CA THR A 36 -2.13 -5.24 1.90
C THR A 36 -2.19 -3.76 1.58
N ILE A 37 -2.52 -3.41 0.34
CA ILE A 37 -2.71 -2.02 -0.11
C ILE A 37 -4.11 -1.89 -0.65
N ARG A 38 -4.79 -0.79 -0.33
CA ARG A 38 -6.03 -0.35 -0.95
C ARG A 38 -5.86 1.07 -1.47
N VAL A 39 -6.26 1.27 -2.71
CA VAL A 39 -6.29 2.55 -3.40
C VAL A 39 -7.71 2.77 -3.90
N GLU A 40 -8.20 3.99 -3.78
CA GLU A 40 -9.43 4.44 -4.41
C GLU A 40 -9.15 5.71 -5.19
N GLY A 41 -9.82 5.91 -6.33
CA GLY A 41 -9.63 7.09 -7.17
C GLY A 41 -10.67 7.25 -8.27
N HIS A 42 -10.46 8.27 -9.10
CA HIS A 42 -11.35 8.67 -10.20
C HIS A 42 -10.56 9.11 -11.43
N TYR A 43 -11.19 9.13 -12.61
CA TYR A 43 -10.53 9.59 -13.84
C TYR A 43 -10.95 11.03 -14.20
N ASP A 44 -9.99 11.96 -14.21
CA ASP A 44 -10.18 13.39 -14.57
C ASP A 44 -10.99 13.61 -15.87
N GLY A 45 -10.81 12.74 -16.87
CA GLY A 45 -11.47 12.85 -18.19
C GLY A 45 -12.79 12.08 -18.33
N SER A 46 -13.19 11.32 -17.32
CA SER A 46 -14.36 10.43 -17.38
C SER A 46 -15.21 10.62 -16.13
N PRO A 47 -16.05 11.67 -16.09
CA PRO A 47 -16.94 11.91 -14.95
C PRO A 47 -17.78 10.67 -14.62
N GLY A 48 -17.75 10.27 -13.36
CA GLY A 48 -18.46 9.09 -12.85
C GLY A 48 -17.75 7.75 -13.07
N CYS A 49 -16.55 7.73 -13.66
CA CYS A 49 -15.70 6.56 -13.74
C CYS A 49 -14.71 6.58 -12.57
N PHE A 50 -14.78 5.55 -11.73
CA PHE A 50 -13.99 5.41 -10.52
C PHE A 50 -13.20 4.11 -10.58
N TYR A 51 -12.13 4.03 -9.80
CA TYR A 51 -11.35 2.80 -9.69
C TYR A 51 -11.01 2.45 -8.24
N THR A 52 -10.88 1.16 -7.99
CA THR A 52 -10.22 0.62 -6.79
C THR A 52 -9.03 -0.23 -7.21
N GLU A 53 -7.93 -0.12 -6.48
CA GLU A 53 -6.82 -1.07 -6.57
C GLU A 53 -6.59 -1.74 -5.23
N GLU A 54 -6.50 -3.06 -5.25
CA GLU A 54 -6.16 -3.86 -4.08
C GLU A 54 -4.90 -4.65 -4.37
N ALA A 55 -3.94 -4.62 -3.46
CA ALA A 55 -2.69 -5.38 -3.57
C ALA A 55 -2.45 -6.21 -2.33
N SER A 56 -1.83 -7.39 -2.51
CA SER A 56 -1.35 -8.21 -1.40
C SER A 56 -0.07 -8.94 -1.76
N GLY A 57 0.85 -9.05 -0.79
CA GLY A 57 2.07 -9.82 -0.94
C GLY A 57 2.96 -9.82 0.30
N PRO A 58 4.03 -10.61 0.32
CA PRO A 58 4.91 -10.70 1.48
C PRO A 58 5.69 -9.40 1.67
N ALA A 59 5.97 -9.02 2.91
CA ALA A 59 6.74 -7.83 3.23
C ALA A 59 7.59 -7.97 4.50
N THR A 60 8.68 -7.22 4.55
CA THR A 60 9.58 -7.11 5.71
C THR A 60 9.91 -5.65 5.98
N TYR A 61 9.75 -5.25 7.24
CA TYR A 61 10.00 -3.89 7.73
C TYR A 61 11.03 -3.98 8.85
N VAL A 62 12.15 -3.28 8.72
CA VAL A 62 13.20 -3.19 9.73
C VAL A 62 13.20 -1.78 10.30
N PHE A 63 12.75 -1.65 11.53
CA PHE A 63 12.70 -0.39 12.27
C PHE A 63 14.07 -0.13 12.88
N ASN A 64 14.66 1.03 12.57
CA ASN A 64 15.96 1.43 13.10
C ASN A 64 15.79 2.41 14.26
N SER A 65 16.73 2.41 15.20
CA SER A 65 16.72 3.32 16.35
C SER A 65 16.93 4.79 15.99
N ASP A 66 17.37 5.08 14.77
CA ASP A 66 17.53 6.45 14.24
C ASP A 66 16.21 7.06 13.72
N GLY A 67 15.08 6.35 13.89
CA GLY A 67 13.78 6.80 13.40
C GLY A 67 13.54 6.49 11.92
N THR A 68 14.37 5.66 11.28
CA THR A 68 14.13 5.19 9.90
C THR A 68 13.59 3.76 9.86
N VAL A 69 12.75 3.46 8.86
CA VAL A 69 12.28 2.10 8.59
C VAL A 69 12.71 1.71 7.19
N ALA A 70 13.41 0.58 7.07
CA ALA A 70 13.73 -0.04 5.79
C ALA A 70 12.62 -1.04 5.43
N MET A 71 12.05 -0.89 4.24
CA MET A 71 10.93 -1.66 3.75
C MET A 71 11.39 -2.52 2.57
N ARG A 72 11.07 -3.80 2.62
CA ARG A 72 11.22 -4.74 1.51
C ARG A 72 9.88 -5.40 1.26
N ASN A 73 9.17 -4.91 0.26
CA ASN A 73 7.89 -5.44 -0.15
C ASN A 73 8.15 -6.42 -1.29
N GLY A 74 7.80 -7.68 -1.10
CA GLY A 74 7.85 -8.71 -2.12
C GLY A 74 6.93 -8.41 -3.30
N PRO A 75 6.91 -9.30 -4.31
CA PRO A 75 5.97 -9.16 -5.42
C PRO A 75 4.53 -9.04 -4.88
N LEU A 76 3.85 -7.94 -5.21
CA LEU A 76 2.45 -7.75 -4.83
C LEU A 76 1.57 -8.16 -6.00
N GLN A 77 0.55 -8.96 -5.72
CA GLN A 77 -0.53 -9.24 -6.65
C GLN A 77 -1.56 -8.12 -6.55
N TRP A 78 -1.72 -7.37 -7.64
CA TRP A 78 -2.67 -6.28 -7.78
C TRP A 78 -3.94 -6.75 -8.48
N GLN A 79 -5.06 -6.18 -8.05
CA GLN A 79 -6.36 -6.24 -8.69
C GLN A 79 -6.86 -4.82 -8.87
N HIS A 80 -7.13 -4.43 -10.12
CA HIS A 80 -7.68 -3.14 -10.49
C HIS A 80 -9.13 -3.34 -10.95
N THR A 81 -10.05 -2.53 -10.45
CA THR A 81 -11.47 -2.57 -10.83
C THR A 81 -11.98 -1.17 -11.10
N ASP A 82 -12.46 -0.96 -12.32
CA ASP A 82 -13.18 0.24 -12.75
C ASP A 82 -14.69 0.06 -12.51
N TYR A 83 -15.36 1.09 -11.99
CA TYR A 83 -16.80 1.08 -11.70
C TYR A 83 -17.46 2.45 -11.91
N GLY A 84 -18.80 2.48 -11.85
CA GLY A 84 -19.61 3.68 -12.07
C GLY A 84 -20.07 3.78 -13.53
N SER A 85 -19.60 4.79 -14.26
CA SER A 85 -19.90 4.98 -15.70
C SER A 85 -19.04 4.13 -16.63
N CYS A 86 -18.03 3.46 -16.08
CA CYS A 86 -17.14 2.51 -16.75
C CYS A 86 -17.16 1.17 -16.02
N SER A 87 -16.75 0.09 -16.70
CA SER A 87 -16.60 -1.21 -16.07
C SER A 87 -15.51 -2.02 -16.74
N ASN A 88 -14.50 -2.34 -15.97
CA ASN A 88 -13.37 -3.15 -16.39
C ASN A 88 -12.67 -3.72 -15.17
N SER A 89 -11.90 -4.79 -15.35
CA SER A 89 -11.01 -5.30 -14.32
C SER A 89 -9.74 -5.86 -14.93
N SER A 90 -8.65 -5.74 -14.19
CA SER A 90 -7.37 -6.32 -14.59
C SER A 90 -6.58 -6.74 -13.38
N SER A 91 -5.60 -7.60 -13.60
CA SER A 91 -4.69 -8.06 -12.56
C SER A 91 -3.27 -8.04 -13.08
N GLN A 92 -2.34 -7.71 -12.18
CA GLN A 92 -0.91 -7.70 -12.50
C GLN A 92 -0.11 -8.06 -11.25
N THR A 93 1.10 -8.58 -11.46
CA THR A 93 2.05 -8.78 -10.39
C THR A 93 3.14 -7.73 -10.50
N SER A 94 3.31 -6.92 -9.46
CA SER A 94 4.42 -5.98 -9.37
C SER A 94 5.70 -6.70 -8.95
N ALA A 95 6.85 -6.17 -9.35
CA ALA A 95 8.14 -6.66 -8.86
C ALA A 95 8.31 -6.35 -7.37
N GLN A 96 9.28 -7.02 -6.73
CA GLN A 96 9.73 -6.63 -5.40
C GLN A 96 10.18 -5.17 -5.42
N THR A 97 9.83 -4.42 -4.37
CA THR A 97 10.28 -3.05 -4.16
C THR A 97 10.99 -2.91 -2.82
N GLU A 98 11.93 -1.97 -2.76
CA GLU A 98 12.64 -1.61 -1.55
C GLU A 98 12.54 -0.09 -1.36
N GLY A 99 12.50 0.34 -0.10
CA GLY A 99 12.39 1.76 0.21
C GLY A 99 12.71 2.05 1.66
N THR A 100 12.81 3.34 1.98
CA THR A 100 13.04 3.82 3.34
C THR A 100 12.08 4.94 3.67
N ALA A 101 11.55 4.95 4.89
CA ALA A 101 10.71 6.03 5.39
C ALA A 101 11.13 6.42 6.81
N GLN A 102 10.59 7.54 7.31
CA GLN A 102 10.69 7.88 8.73
C GLN A 102 9.60 7.11 9.50
N TRP A 103 9.90 6.71 10.74
CA TRP A 103 8.94 6.14 11.68
C TRP A 103 9.17 6.68 13.09
N SER A 104 8.11 6.67 13.87
CA SER A 104 8.16 6.92 15.30
C SER A 104 7.18 5.98 15.99
N PRO A 105 7.49 5.46 17.20
CA PRO A 105 6.51 4.76 17.99
C PRO A 105 5.35 5.71 18.33
N LEU A 106 4.12 5.19 18.30
CA LEU A 106 2.99 5.89 18.88
C LEU A 106 3.16 5.79 20.41
N GLY A 107 3.37 6.95 21.04
CA GLY A 107 3.53 7.07 22.50
C GLY A 107 2.25 6.81 23.27
#